data_AF-A0A3R6T9I7-F1
#
_entry.id   AF-A0A3R6T9I7-F1
#
_cell.length_a   1.000
_cell.length_b   1.000
_cell.length_c   1.000
_cell.angle_alpha   90.00
_cell.angle_beta   90.00
_cell.angle_gamma   90.00
#
_symmetry.space_group_name_H-M   'P 1'
#
loop_
_entity.id
_entity.type
_entity.pdbx_description
1 polymer ?
#
loop_
_entity_poly.entity_id
_entity_poly.type
_entity_poly.pdbx_seq_one_letter_code
_entity_poly.pdbx_strand_id
1 'polypeptide(L)'
;MANEEKELYKFVNDPKYRSKVIAKIHKNSDNAYNKRIKKIEHEREALSKKRTREITRIANDRWESLAGGSIGVNRTEGKIQINNTTVLFSSIRGAEMNMMTGCRVVTRESSKTKSKKHASLGGAVAGGMLFGPLGAAVGAVGLGEMDGKTIGTTVSDQIPTCTHLGVMVNIDGFMSEVVLLSNQVDQTSAAFVNARNEAQSIIAQLGKLAKMPVPSHFLQPEEEQSVKEIEAQIAAKQSELQIAINDRPTYDIPAMYRTPEQRGMSDEQYLQYLNNTDAQRMSQSAAYEDALKGIQAEQKAVWQTKSEAERAERNAHIEQRVDNAGYLSTLSSVATLIYNIIFWFLSVFVLLFAIAGFANAGIVSGIIYLITAIMINPLVGDHIRDKGAAFPKWAVIIILIVGFLAGALTFPITDTSSNKTASIERVNF
;
A
#
# COMPACT_ATOMS: atom_id res chain seq x y z
N MET A 1 -33.87 -52.36 -1.52
CA MET A 1 -33.34 -51.40 -2.51
C MET A 1 -31.86 -51.66 -2.67
N ALA A 2 -31.47 -52.04 -3.88
CA ALA A 2 -30.07 -52.17 -4.28
C ALA A 2 -29.34 -50.81 -4.11
N ASN A 3 -28.02 -50.84 -3.94
CA ASN A 3 -27.23 -49.61 -3.68
C ASN A 3 -27.42 -48.57 -4.80
N GLU A 4 -27.52 -49.02 -6.06
CA GLU A 4 -27.71 -48.16 -7.24
C GLU A 4 -29.08 -47.47 -7.28
N GLU A 5 -30.14 -48.15 -6.86
CA GLU A 5 -31.50 -47.57 -6.79
C GLU A 5 -31.57 -46.43 -5.77
N LYS A 6 -30.87 -46.58 -4.63
CA LYS A 6 -30.79 -45.52 -3.62
C LYS A 6 -30.04 -44.29 -4.13
N GLU A 7 -28.97 -44.52 -4.91
CA GLU A 7 -28.16 -43.46 -5.51
C GLU A 7 -28.93 -42.71 -6.61
N LEU A 8 -29.63 -43.43 -7.49
CA LEU A 8 -30.53 -42.85 -8.48
C LEU A 8 -31.64 -42.02 -7.81
N TYR A 9 -32.27 -42.55 -6.77
CA TYR A 9 -33.31 -41.83 -6.04
C TYR A 9 -32.80 -40.51 -5.46
N LYS A 10 -31.60 -40.50 -4.84
CA LYS A 10 -31.00 -39.26 -4.35
C LYS A 10 -30.66 -38.29 -5.48
N PHE A 11 -30.11 -38.79 -6.59
CA PHE A 11 -29.75 -37.95 -7.73
C PHE A 11 -30.97 -37.25 -8.36
N VAL A 12 -32.09 -37.96 -8.50
CA VAL A 12 -33.32 -37.41 -9.08
C VAL A 12 -34.03 -36.46 -8.11
N ASN A 13 -33.98 -36.74 -6.80
CA ASN A 13 -34.81 -36.05 -5.80
C ASN A 13 -34.11 -34.96 -4.98
N ASP A 14 -32.79 -34.98 -4.90
CA ASP A 14 -32.00 -33.98 -4.17
C ASP A 14 -31.13 -33.15 -5.14
N PRO A 15 -31.51 -31.89 -5.42
CA PRO A 15 -30.74 -31.00 -6.30
C PRO A 15 -29.31 -30.75 -5.82
N LYS A 16 -29.09 -30.73 -4.50
CA LYS A 16 -27.75 -30.53 -3.92
C LYS A 16 -26.88 -31.76 -4.13
N TYR A 17 -27.44 -32.95 -3.96
CA TYR A 17 -26.75 -34.20 -4.25
C TYR A 17 -26.40 -34.30 -5.73
N ARG A 18 -27.37 -34.04 -6.61
CA ARG A 18 -27.18 -34.03 -8.07
C ARG A 18 -26.03 -33.13 -8.49
N SER A 19 -26.02 -31.90 -8.01
CA SER A 19 -24.95 -30.93 -8.31
C SER A 19 -23.56 -31.44 -7.89
N LYS A 20 -23.46 -32.11 -6.74
CA LYS A 20 -22.20 -32.73 -6.27
C LYS A 20 -21.74 -33.88 -7.18
N VAL A 21 -22.66 -34.72 -7.63
CA VAL A 21 -22.36 -35.84 -8.53
C VAL A 21 -21.89 -35.32 -9.89
N ILE A 22 -22.61 -34.37 -10.48
CA ILE A 22 -22.24 -33.72 -11.75
C ILE A 22 -20.84 -33.09 -11.63
N ALA A 23 -20.58 -32.31 -10.59
CA ALA A 23 -19.26 -31.73 -10.35
C ALA A 23 -18.16 -32.79 -10.20
N LYS A 24 -18.47 -33.95 -9.59
CA LYS A 24 -17.52 -35.06 -9.47
C LYS A 24 -17.23 -35.73 -10.82
N ILE A 25 -18.23 -35.88 -11.67
CA ILE A 25 -18.07 -36.41 -13.05
C ILE A 25 -17.18 -35.47 -13.86
N HIS A 26 -17.43 -34.16 -13.78
CA HIS A 26 -16.71 -33.16 -14.57
C HIS A 26 -15.28 -32.94 -14.07
N LYS A 27 -15.02 -33.15 -12.76
CA LYS A 27 -13.79 -32.80 -12.06
C LYS A 27 -12.50 -33.16 -12.82
N ASN A 28 -12.38 -34.38 -13.33
CA ASN A 28 -11.14 -34.83 -13.96
C ASN A 28 -10.94 -34.16 -15.32
N SER A 29 -11.98 -34.09 -16.14
CA SER A 29 -11.96 -33.43 -17.44
C SER A 29 -11.72 -31.94 -17.30
N ASP A 30 -12.38 -31.27 -16.35
CA ASP A 30 -12.19 -29.86 -16.04
C ASP A 30 -10.77 -29.57 -15.57
N ASN A 31 -10.23 -30.41 -14.69
CA ASN A 31 -8.86 -30.25 -14.22
C ASN A 31 -7.86 -30.44 -15.36
N ALA A 32 -8.07 -31.41 -16.25
CA ALA A 32 -7.20 -31.64 -17.40
C ALA A 32 -7.27 -30.47 -18.39
N TYR A 33 -8.48 -30.00 -18.72
CA TYR A 33 -8.72 -28.83 -19.55
C TYR A 33 -8.06 -27.58 -18.96
N ASN A 34 -8.35 -27.26 -17.69
CA ASN A 34 -7.79 -26.10 -17.00
C ASN A 34 -6.27 -26.16 -16.91
N LYS A 35 -5.69 -27.36 -16.69
CA LYS A 35 -4.24 -27.56 -16.68
C LYS A 35 -3.63 -27.32 -18.06
N ARG A 36 -4.29 -27.76 -19.14
CA ARG A 36 -3.87 -27.51 -20.52
C ARG A 36 -3.90 -26.01 -20.84
N ILE A 37 -5.00 -25.33 -20.53
CA ILE A 37 -5.14 -23.87 -20.73
C ILE A 37 -4.05 -23.12 -19.99
N LYS A 38 -3.89 -23.37 -18.67
CA LYS A 38 -2.85 -22.72 -17.86
C LYS A 38 -1.44 -22.97 -18.38
N LYS A 39 -1.16 -24.15 -18.91
CA LYS A 39 0.14 -24.48 -19.51
C LYS A 39 0.40 -23.62 -20.75
N ILE A 40 -0.57 -23.52 -21.66
CA ILE A 40 -0.43 -22.72 -22.90
C ILE A 40 -0.30 -21.23 -22.56
N GLU A 41 -1.11 -20.72 -21.62
CA GLU A 41 -1.00 -19.34 -21.14
C GLU A 41 0.38 -19.05 -20.53
N HIS A 42 0.90 -19.96 -19.72
CA HIS A 42 2.23 -19.83 -19.13
C HIS A 42 3.34 -19.80 -20.18
N GLU A 43 3.27 -20.67 -21.19
CA GLU A 43 4.23 -20.70 -22.31
C GLU A 43 4.19 -19.42 -23.14
N ARG A 44 2.98 -18.90 -23.44
CA ARG A 44 2.81 -17.61 -24.11
C ARG A 44 3.44 -16.47 -23.31
N GLU A 45 3.19 -16.42 -22.00
CA GLU A 45 3.73 -15.40 -21.12
C GLU A 45 5.26 -15.48 -21.02
N ALA A 46 5.82 -16.70 -20.99
CA ALA A 46 7.26 -16.90 -21.05
C ALA A 46 7.88 -16.35 -22.35
N LEU A 47 7.21 -16.54 -23.49
CA LEU A 47 7.63 -15.96 -24.76
C LEU A 47 7.51 -14.43 -24.78
N SER A 48 6.47 -13.85 -24.19
CA SER A 48 6.31 -12.39 -24.04
C SER A 48 7.47 -11.78 -23.22
N LYS A 49 7.86 -12.44 -22.13
CA LYS A 49 9.04 -12.05 -21.34
C LYS A 49 10.33 -12.22 -22.14
N LYS A 50 10.46 -13.29 -22.93
CA LYS A 50 11.61 -13.51 -23.82
C LYS A 50 11.73 -12.40 -24.86
N ARG A 51 10.62 -11.97 -25.48
CA ARG A 51 10.56 -10.84 -26.42
C ARG A 51 11.12 -9.56 -25.78
N THR A 52 10.63 -9.22 -24.60
CA THR A 52 11.06 -7.99 -23.88
C THR A 52 12.55 -8.02 -23.53
N ARG A 53 13.05 -9.18 -23.07
CA ARG A 53 14.48 -9.36 -22.80
C ARG A 53 15.32 -9.24 -24.06
N GLU A 54 14.87 -9.79 -25.17
CA GLU A 54 15.59 -9.74 -26.44
C GLU A 54 15.68 -8.31 -27.00
N ILE A 55 14.57 -7.56 -26.96
CA ILE A 55 14.55 -6.13 -27.29
C ILE A 55 15.55 -5.36 -26.42
N THR A 56 15.53 -5.60 -25.10
CA THR A 56 16.42 -4.92 -24.15
C THR A 56 17.89 -5.28 -24.41
N ARG A 57 18.17 -6.56 -24.70
CA ARG A 57 19.52 -7.03 -25.07
C ARG A 57 20.01 -6.31 -26.32
N ILE A 58 19.21 -6.29 -27.39
CA ILE A 58 19.58 -5.62 -28.64
C ILE A 58 19.78 -4.11 -28.41
N ALA A 59 18.88 -3.47 -27.68
CA ALA A 59 19.00 -2.05 -27.36
C ALA A 59 20.30 -1.75 -26.59
N ASN A 60 20.67 -2.60 -25.62
CA ASN A 60 21.90 -2.45 -24.84
C ASN A 60 23.16 -2.78 -25.65
N ASP A 61 23.14 -3.82 -26.47
CA ASP A 61 24.27 -4.24 -27.30
C ASP A 61 24.66 -3.17 -28.35
N ARG A 62 23.72 -2.28 -28.71
CA ARG A 62 23.98 -1.13 -29.57
C ARG A 62 24.78 -0.01 -28.88
N TRP A 63 24.92 -0.04 -27.55
CA TRP A 63 25.71 0.93 -26.80
C TRP A 63 27.13 0.41 -26.52
N GLU A 64 28.11 1.10 -27.06
CA GLU A 64 29.52 0.92 -26.77
C GLU A 64 29.95 1.89 -25.66
N SER A 65 30.78 1.41 -24.73
CA SER A 65 31.35 2.24 -23.67
C SER A 65 32.72 2.78 -24.07
N LEU A 66 32.94 4.08 -23.88
CA LEU A 66 34.22 4.77 -24.00
C LEU A 66 34.64 5.34 -22.65
N ALA A 67 35.95 5.58 -22.50
CA ALA A 67 36.54 6.25 -21.33
C ALA A 67 36.09 5.66 -19.98
N GLY A 68 36.30 4.35 -19.83
CA GLY A 68 35.96 3.63 -18.61
C GLY A 68 34.48 3.58 -18.24
N GLY A 69 33.55 3.87 -19.17
CA GLY A 69 32.10 3.92 -18.87
C GLY A 69 31.50 5.31 -18.90
N SER A 70 32.30 6.37 -18.99
CA SER A 70 31.83 7.75 -18.84
C SER A 70 31.05 8.26 -20.05
N ILE A 71 31.23 7.61 -21.21
CA ILE A 71 30.60 7.99 -22.48
C ILE A 71 30.01 6.74 -23.13
N GLY A 72 28.70 6.74 -23.39
CA GLY A 72 28.01 5.72 -24.18
C GLY A 72 27.91 6.15 -25.65
N VAL A 73 28.17 5.25 -26.58
CA VAL A 73 28.11 5.52 -28.03
C VAL A 73 27.21 4.50 -28.71
N ASN A 74 26.20 4.97 -29.41
CA ASN A 74 25.33 4.17 -30.25
C ASN A 74 25.52 4.59 -31.71
N ARG A 75 26.33 3.82 -32.44
CA ARG A 75 26.67 4.08 -33.84
C ARG A 75 25.50 3.81 -34.78
N THR A 76 24.64 2.85 -34.43
CA THR A 76 23.46 2.47 -35.22
C THR A 76 22.45 3.60 -35.30
N GLU A 77 22.26 4.33 -34.20
CA GLU A 77 21.30 5.44 -34.10
C GLU A 77 21.95 6.82 -34.23
N GLY A 78 23.29 6.87 -34.32
CA GLY A 78 24.03 8.13 -34.35
C GLY A 78 23.91 8.93 -33.05
N LYS A 79 23.83 8.26 -31.90
CA LYS A 79 23.62 8.85 -30.58
C LYS A 79 24.84 8.69 -29.68
N ILE A 80 25.05 9.68 -28.82
CA ILE A 80 26.05 9.66 -27.76
C ILE A 80 25.38 9.96 -26.43
N GLN A 81 25.84 9.34 -25.36
CA GLN A 81 25.41 9.58 -24.00
C GLN A 81 26.59 10.09 -23.17
N ILE A 82 26.47 11.27 -22.58
CA ILE A 82 27.47 11.88 -21.70
C ILE A 82 26.74 12.35 -20.45
N ASN A 83 27.20 11.96 -19.25
CA ASN A 83 26.56 12.33 -17.97
C ASN A 83 25.04 12.08 -17.96
N ASN A 84 24.62 10.90 -18.42
CA ASN A 84 23.22 10.49 -18.58
C ASN A 84 22.38 11.29 -19.59
N THR A 85 22.98 12.23 -20.31
CA THR A 85 22.30 13.01 -21.35
C THR A 85 22.58 12.39 -22.71
N THR A 86 21.52 11.95 -23.41
CA THR A 86 21.62 11.34 -24.74
C THR A 86 21.35 12.38 -25.82
N VAL A 87 22.29 12.57 -26.75
CA VAL A 87 22.20 13.51 -27.86
C VAL A 87 22.68 12.87 -29.17
N LEU A 88 22.42 13.52 -30.30
CA LEU A 88 22.91 13.06 -31.60
C LEU A 88 24.38 13.42 -31.78
N PHE A 89 25.09 12.67 -32.62
CA PHE A 89 26.46 13.00 -33.00
C PHE A 89 26.58 14.40 -33.61
N SER A 90 25.57 14.83 -34.38
CA SER A 90 25.50 16.16 -34.98
C SER A 90 25.44 17.31 -33.96
N SER A 91 25.03 17.03 -32.72
CA SER A 91 24.98 18.03 -31.64
C SER A 91 26.35 18.33 -31.03
N ILE A 92 27.36 17.50 -31.29
CA ILE A 92 28.73 17.69 -30.79
C ILE A 92 29.39 18.80 -31.60
N ARG A 93 29.64 19.96 -30.97
CA ARG A 93 30.32 21.09 -31.62
C ARG A 93 31.84 21.06 -31.43
N GLY A 94 32.31 20.41 -30.37
CA GLY A 94 33.73 20.31 -30.04
C GLY A 94 33.94 19.71 -28.67
N ALA A 95 35.19 19.35 -28.39
CA ALA A 95 35.62 18.89 -27.07
C ALA A 95 37.02 19.45 -26.79
N GLU A 96 37.22 19.98 -25.59
CA GLU A 96 38.46 20.60 -25.17
C GLU A 96 38.91 20.06 -23.81
N MET A 97 40.22 19.96 -23.61
CA MET A 97 40.77 19.51 -22.34
C MET A 97 40.71 20.64 -21.33
N ASN A 98 40.09 20.40 -20.18
CA ASN A 98 40.10 21.30 -19.03
C ASN A 98 41.09 20.78 -17.99
N MET A 99 42.11 21.58 -17.68
CA MET A 99 43.19 21.20 -16.77
C MET A 99 43.50 22.34 -15.81
N MET A 100 43.47 22.06 -14.51
CA MET A 100 43.89 23.00 -13.47
C MET A 100 45.24 22.56 -12.89
N THR A 101 46.26 23.39 -13.07
CA THR A 101 47.63 23.11 -12.62
C THR A 101 48.02 23.94 -11.41
N GLY A 102 48.84 23.36 -10.53
CA GLY A 102 49.43 24.04 -9.38
C GLY A 102 50.86 23.56 -9.12
N CYS A 103 51.49 24.00 -8.04
CA CYS A 103 52.83 23.55 -7.64
C CYS A 103 52.86 23.21 -6.15
N ARG A 104 53.60 22.15 -5.78
CA ARG A 104 53.94 21.85 -4.38
C ARG A 104 55.42 22.08 -4.16
N VAL A 105 55.78 22.82 -3.11
CA VAL A 105 57.17 23.00 -2.68
C VAL A 105 57.53 21.86 -1.73
N VAL A 106 58.60 21.15 -2.04
CA VAL A 106 59.18 20.14 -1.15
C VAL A 106 60.57 20.60 -0.75
N THR A 107 60.75 20.94 0.52
CA THR A 107 62.07 21.29 1.08
C THR A 107 62.71 20.03 1.64
N ARG A 108 63.90 19.68 1.14
CA ARG A 108 64.73 18.62 1.70
C ARG A 108 65.86 19.26 2.52
N GLU A 109 65.88 18.95 3.80
CA GLU A 109 66.97 19.34 4.70
C GLU A 109 67.99 18.20 4.77
N SER A 110 69.24 18.48 4.41
CA SER A 110 70.36 17.56 4.67
C SER A 110 71.21 18.13 5.79
N SER A 111 71.00 17.64 7.01
CA SER A 111 71.88 17.92 8.15
C SER A 111 72.76 16.70 8.43
N LYS A 112 74.08 16.81 8.25
CA LYS A 112 75.03 15.83 8.78
C LYS A 112 75.49 16.28 10.15
N THR A 113 74.85 15.80 11.21
CA THR A 113 75.35 15.97 12.58
C THR A 113 76.29 14.81 12.93
N LYS A 114 77.58 15.12 13.15
CA LYS A 114 78.49 14.20 13.86
C LYS A 114 78.20 14.32 15.35
N SER A 115 77.22 13.58 15.84
CA SER A 115 77.00 13.38 17.27
C SER A 115 77.50 11.99 17.67
N LYS A 116 78.39 11.93 18.67
CA LYS A 116 78.81 10.68 19.32
C LYS A 116 77.58 10.11 20.06
N LYS A 117 77.33 8.81 19.84
CA LYS A 117 76.25 8.02 20.46
C LYS A 117 76.00 8.40 21.92
N HIS A 118 74.75 8.70 22.27
CA HIS A 118 74.04 8.08 23.39
C HIS A 118 72.54 8.04 23.06
N ALA A 119 71.90 6.90 23.33
CA ALA A 119 70.48 6.68 23.14
C ALA A 119 69.67 7.37 24.25
N SER A 120 68.57 8.02 23.90
CA SER A 120 67.41 8.07 24.79
C SER A 120 66.12 8.13 23.99
N LEU A 121 65.19 7.25 24.39
CA LEU A 121 63.76 7.28 24.10
C LEU A 121 63.14 8.66 24.33
N GLY A 122 62.01 8.90 23.67
CA GLY A 122 61.01 9.86 24.15
C GLY A 122 60.67 10.91 23.10
N GLY A 123 59.46 10.82 22.55
CA GLY A 123 58.97 11.73 21.53
C GLY A 123 58.98 13.20 21.95
N ALA A 124 59.15 14.05 20.95
CA ALA A 124 58.71 15.43 20.98
C ALA A 124 58.18 15.77 19.59
N VAL A 125 56.86 15.79 19.51
CA VAL A 125 56.11 16.57 18.54
C VAL A 125 56.46 18.04 18.79
N ALA A 126 57.07 18.70 17.82
CA ALA A 126 57.15 20.16 17.74
C ALA A 126 57.02 20.47 16.25
N GLY A 127 55.85 20.91 15.76
CA GLY A 127 55.19 22.12 16.23
C GLY A 127 55.59 23.20 15.23
N GLY A 128 54.65 23.55 14.36
CA GLY A 128 54.89 24.33 13.14
C GLY A 128 55.69 25.61 13.36
N MET A 129 56.57 25.89 12.40
CA MET A 129 57.04 27.24 12.14
C MET A 129 56.34 27.79 10.90
N LEU A 130 55.42 28.71 11.17
CA LEU A 130 54.92 29.72 10.25
C LEU A 130 56.09 30.59 9.78
N PHE A 131 56.41 30.53 8.49
CA PHE A 131 57.11 31.62 7.80
C PHE A 131 56.40 31.90 6.47
N GLY A 132 55.99 33.16 6.29
CA GLY A 132 55.17 33.66 5.19
C GLY A 132 55.91 33.82 3.85
N PRO A 133 55.32 34.51 2.87
CA PRO A 133 55.85 34.56 1.52
C PRO A 133 57.17 35.34 1.45
N LEU A 134 58.04 34.77 0.61
CA LEU A 134 59.36 35.21 0.16
C LEU A 134 59.60 36.73 0.18
N GLY A 135 60.73 37.12 0.76
CA GLY A 135 61.38 38.40 0.49
C GLY A 135 61.52 39.33 1.69
N ALA A 136 62.32 38.94 2.70
CA ALA A 136 62.86 39.91 3.65
C ALA A 136 64.27 39.46 4.06
N ALA A 137 65.26 40.27 3.66
CA ALA A 137 66.57 40.26 4.28
C ALA A 137 66.37 40.50 5.79
N VAL A 138 66.89 39.60 6.63
CA VAL A 138 66.93 39.82 8.08
C VAL A 138 68.40 39.82 8.49
N GLY A 139 68.87 41.04 8.74
CA GLY A 139 70.06 41.28 9.54
C GLY A 139 69.89 40.74 10.96
N ALA A 140 71.04 40.46 11.57
CA ALA A 140 71.23 39.82 12.85
C ALA A 140 70.34 40.32 14.00
N VAL A 141 69.90 39.37 14.83
CA VAL A 141 69.80 39.52 16.29
C VAL A 141 70.33 38.22 16.92
N GLY A 142 71.34 38.34 17.78
CA GLY A 142 71.95 37.23 18.54
C GLY A 142 70.98 36.62 19.57
N LEU A 143 71.32 35.63 20.38
CA LEU A 143 72.59 35.05 20.76
C LEU A 143 72.24 33.75 21.52
N GLY A 144 72.96 32.67 21.24
CA GLY A 144 72.80 31.36 21.87
C GLY A 144 73.85 30.45 21.29
N GLU A 145 75.07 30.56 21.81
CA GLU A 145 76.26 29.86 21.36
C GLU A 145 76.06 28.33 21.51
N MET A 146 75.77 27.67 20.39
CA MET A 146 75.96 26.22 20.26
C MET A 146 77.17 26.01 19.36
N ASP A 147 78.28 25.56 19.96
CA ASP A 147 79.45 25.05 19.26
C ASP A 147 79.07 23.78 18.48
N GLY A 148 78.57 24.01 17.27
CA GLY A 148 78.19 22.99 16.32
C GLY A 148 77.95 23.64 14.98
N LYS A 149 78.98 23.65 14.12
CA LYS A 149 78.88 24.13 12.73
C LYS A 149 77.92 23.23 11.95
N THR A 150 76.62 23.48 12.08
CA THR A 150 75.58 22.78 11.33
C THR A 150 75.49 23.45 9.96
N ILE A 151 76.27 22.95 9.01
CA ILE A 151 76.10 23.30 7.60
C ILE A 151 74.92 22.47 7.10
N GLY A 152 73.72 23.01 7.21
CA GLY A 152 72.52 22.48 6.57
C GLY A 152 72.36 23.14 5.21
N THR A 153 72.30 22.35 4.14
CA THR A 153 71.86 22.82 2.83
C THR A 153 70.38 22.48 2.68
N THR A 154 69.52 23.49 2.58
CA THR A 154 68.12 23.36 2.17
C THR A 154 68.04 23.43 0.64
N VAL A 155 67.53 22.39 0.01
CA VAL A 155 67.13 22.44 -1.41
C VAL A 155 65.62 22.37 -1.46
N SER A 156 64.99 23.37 -2.07
CA SER A 156 63.55 23.41 -2.30
C SER A 156 63.25 23.08 -3.75
N ASP A 157 62.56 21.97 -3.98
CA ASP A 157 62.09 21.55 -5.31
C ASP A 157 60.62 21.98 -5.48
N GLN A 158 60.29 22.60 -6.61
CA GLN A 158 58.91 22.83 -7.02
C GLN A 158 58.44 21.68 -7.90
N ILE A 159 57.44 20.93 -7.45
CA ILE A 159 56.85 19.83 -8.21
C ILE A 159 55.55 20.34 -8.86
N PRO A 160 55.44 20.34 -10.20
CA PRO A 160 54.19 20.63 -10.90
C PRO A 160 53.13 19.59 -10.55
N THR A 161 51.95 20.08 -10.19
CA THR A 161 50.79 19.26 -9.82
C THR A 161 49.60 19.62 -10.70
N CYS A 162 48.64 18.70 -10.79
CA CYS A 162 47.34 18.87 -11.43
C CYS A 162 46.27 18.61 -10.37
N THR A 163 45.37 19.56 -10.15
CA THR A 163 44.28 19.43 -9.17
C THR A 163 42.97 18.97 -9.80
N HIS A 164 42.82 19.17 -11.11
CA HIS A 164 41.63 18.79 -11.87
C HIS A 164 42.01 18.55 -13.33
N LEU A 165 41.49 17.46 -13.90
CA LEU A 165 41.60 17.17 -15.33
C LEU A 165 40.29 16.57 -15.82
N GLY A 166 39.72 17.16 -16.87
CA GLY A 166 38.51 16.70 -17.51
C GLY A 166 38.45 17.08 -18.99
N VAL A 167 37.40 16.64 -19.66
CA VAL A 167 37.09 17.02 -21.04
C VAL A 167 35.78 17.78 -21.05
N MET A 168 35.83 19.04 -21.48
CA MET A 168 34.67 19.89 -21.70
C MET A 168 34.12 19.61 -23.09
N VAL A 169 32.92 19.04 -23.16
CA VAL A 169 32.22 18.73 -24.41
C VAL A 169 31.17 19.79 -24.65
N ASN A 170 31.24 20.45 -25.81
CA ASN A 170 30.23 21.39 -26.26
C ASN A 170 29.14 20.65 -27.02
N ILE A 171 27.96 20.58 -26.42
CA ILE A 171 26.76 19.96 -26.97
C ILE A 171 25.74 21.06 -27.22
N ASP A 172 25.48 21.37 -28.50
CA ASP A 172 24.51 22.40 -28.90
C ASP A 172 24.68 23.78 -28.21
N GLY A 173 25.90 24.13 -27.78
CA GLY A 173 26.20 25.37 -27.07
C GLY A 173 26.24 25.23 -25.54
N PHE A 174 25.88 24.08 -24.98
CA PHE A 174 26.00 23.76 -23.57
C PHE A 174 27.29 23.00 -23.29
N MET A 175 27.99 23.38 -22.23
CA MET A 175 29.26 22.80 -21.84
C MET A 175 29.03 21.71 -20.78
N SER A 176 29.39 20.47 -21.09
CA SER A 176 29.32 19.32 -20.18
C SER A 176 30.70 18.76 -19.92
N GLU A 177 31.08 18.57 -18.66
CA GLU A 177 32.40 18.06 -18.29
C GLU A 177 32.40 16.55 -18.05
N VAL A 178 33.36 15.84 -18.65
CA VAL A 178 33.74 14.48 -18.27
C VAL A 178 34.99 14.57 -17.39
N VAL A 179 34.83 14.37 -16.09
CA VAL A 179 35.91 14.49 -15.11
C VAL A 179 36.73 13.20 -15.07
N LEU A 180 38.06 13.31 -15.20
CA LEU A 180 39.00 12.18 -15.17
C LEU A 180 39.90 12.19 -13.93
N LEU A 181 40.22 13.38 -13.42
CA LEU A 181 40.91 13.58 -12.14
C LEU A 181 40.27 14.74 -11.39
N SER A 182 40.02 14.55 -10.11
CA SER A 182 39.43 15.57 -9.22
C SER A 182 40.25 15.80 -7.95
N ASN A 183 41.49 15.33 -7.91
CA ASN A 183 42.40 15.41 -6.78
C ASN A 183 43.80 15.81 -7.22
N GLN A 184 44.56 16.39 -6.28
CA GLN A 184 45.92 16.84 -6.54
C GLN A 184 46.86 15.64 -6.78
N VAL A 185 47.43 15.57 -7.98
CA VAL A 185 48.43 14.58 -8.39
C VAL A 185 49.64 15.27 -9.00
N ASP A 186 50.83 14.68 -8.87
CA ASP A 186 52.03 15.18 -9.53
C ASP A 186 51.90 14.98 -11.06
N GLN A 187 52.31 15.95 -11.88
CA GLN A 187 52.21 15.83 -13.35
C GLN A 187 53.15 14.75 -13.93
N THR A 188 54.10 14.26 -13.15
CA THR A 188 54.97 13.12 -13.50
C THR A 188 54.35 11.78 -13.08
N SER A 189 53.24 11.80 -12.34
CA SER A 189 52.59 10.58 -11.87
C SER A 189 51.93 9.80 -13.01
N ALA A 190 51.91 8.48 -12.88
CA ALA A 190 51.19 7.61 -13.83
C ALA A 190 49.69 7.95 -13.91
N ALA A 191 49.08 8.36 -12.79
CA ALA A 191 47.68 8.78 -12.75
C ALA A 191 47.41 9.98 -13.68
N PHE A 192 48.27 11.00 -13.62
CA PHE A 192 48.17 12.15 -14.52
C PHE A 192 48.38 11.76 -15.98
N VAL A 193 49.42 10.98 -16.28
CA VAL A 193 49.73 10.55 -17.66
C VAL A 193 48.57 9.75 -18.26
N ASN A 194 48.00 8.81 -17.49
CA ASN A 194 46.87 8.00 -17.94
C ASN A 194 45.63 8.86 -18.20
N ALA A 195 45.25 9.72 -17.26
CA ALA A 195 44.08 10.58 -17.42
C ALA A 195 44.26 11.59 -18.58
N ARG A 196 45.48 12.09 -18.81
CA ARG A 196 45.78 12.95 -19.97
C ARG A 196 45.65 12.20 -21.29
N ASN A 197 46.20 11.00 -21.37
CA ASN A 197 46.08 10.16 -22.58
C ASN A 197 44.62 9.79 -22.85
N GLU A 198 43.85 9.49 -21.81
CA GLU A 198 42.42 9.22 -21.89
C GLU A 198 41.64 10.46 -22.36
N ALA A 199 41.92 11.65 -21.80
CA ALA A 199 41.33 12.92 -22.24
C ALA A 199 41.57 13.17 -23.74
N GLN A 200 42.79 12.97 -24.21
CA GLN A 200 43.15 13.11 -25.62
C GLN A 200 42.43 12.08 -26.50
N SER A 201 42.30 10.85 -26.03
CA SER A 201 41.55 9.79 -26.71
C SER A 201 40.07 10.16 -26.84
N ILE A 202 39.44 10.66 -25.77
CA ILE A 202 38.05 11.15 -25.76
C ILE A 202 37.89 12.26 -26.80
N ILE A 203 38.72 13.30 -26.74
CA ILE A 203 38.63 14.44 -27.66
C ILE A 203 38.75 13.97 -29.12
N ALA A 204 39.71 13.09 -29.41
CA ALA A 204 39.89 12.55 -30.76
C ALA A 204 38.69 11.72 -31.23
N GLN A 205 38.10 10.92 -30.35
CA GLN A 205 36.93 10.09 -30.66
C GLN A 205 35.67 10.93 -30.85
N LEU A 206 35.41 11.90 -29.97
CA LEU A 206 34.31 12.86 -30.12
C LEU A 206 34.44 13.66 -31.42
N GLY A 207 35.67 14.07 -31.78
CA GLY A 207 35.94 14.74 -33.05
C GLY A 207 35.69 13.86 -34.28
N LYS A 208 35.82 12.53 -34.17
CA LYS A 208 35.41 11.59 -35.22
C LYS A 208 33.89 11.42 -35.25
N LEU A 209 33.26 11.19 -34.10
CA LEU A 209 31.81 11.00 -33.99
C LEU A 209 31.04 12.22 -34.50
N ALA A 210 31.46 13.43 -34.17
CA ALA A 210 30.85 14.69 -34.64
C ALA A 210 30.79 14.82 -36.17
N LYS A 211 31.69 14.13 -36.89
CA LYS A 211 31.76 14.13 -38.36
C LYS A 211 31.05 12.92 -38.99
N MET A 212 30.60 11.97 -38.19
CA MET A 212 29.87 10.81 -38.70
C MET A 212 28.44 11.24 -39.08
N PRO A 213 27.92 10.79 -40.24
CA PRO A 213 26.54 11.05 -40.61
C PRO A 213 25.60 10.37 -39.61
N VAL A 214 24.56 11.08 -39.18
CA VAL A 214 23.49 10.53 -38.35
C VAL A 214 22.52 9.77 -39.28
N PRO A 215 22.31 8.46 -39.11
CA PRO A 215 21.36 7.72 -39.94
C PRO A 215 19.93 8.24 -39.77
N SER A 216 19.23 8.50 -40.88
CA SER A 216 17.81 8.88 -40.86
C SER A 216 16.88 7.68 -40.68
N HIS A 217 17.37 6.47 -41.02
CA HIS A 217 16.66 5.22 -40.89
C HIS A 217 17.59 4.13 -40.35
N PHE A 218 17.11 3.37 -39.37
CA PHE A 218 17.76 2.20 -38.81
C PHE A 218 16.67 1.23 -38.34
N LEU A 219 16.96 -0.07 -38.33
CA LEU A 219 16.01 -1.05 -37.78
C LEU A 219 15.83 -0.78 -36.29
N GLN A 220 14.60 -0.66 -35.84
CA GLN A 220 14.33 -0.62 -34.40
C GLN A 220 14.59 -2.00 -33.78
N PRO A 221 14.97 -2.10 -32.50
CA PRO A 221 15.17 -3.39 -31.83
C PRO A 221 13.97 -4.34 -31.97
N GLU A 222 12.75 -3.82 -32.04
CA GLU A 222 11.50 -4.56 -32.25
C GLU A 222 11.38 -5.18 -33.65
N GLU A 223 12.02 -4.58 -34.65
CA GLU A 223 11.93 -4.99 -36.04
C GLU A 223 12.96 -6.05 -36.44
N GLU A 224 13.89 -6.34 -35.53
CA GLU A 224 14.95 -7.32 -35.69
C GLU A 224 14.38 -8.73 -35.86
N GLN A 225 15.05 -9.54 -36.68
CA GLN A 225 14.56 -10.86 -37.07
C GLN A 225 14.35 -11.79 -35.86
N SER A 226 15.25 -11.74 -34.86
CA SER A 226 15.13 -12.56 -33.65
C SER A 226 13.88 -12.20 -32.83
N VAL A 227 13.48 -10.92 -32.81
CA VAL A 227 12.26 -10.47 -32.13
C VAL A 227 11.02 -10.89 -32.92
N LYS A 228 11.04 -10.72 -34.26
CA LYS A 228 9.95 -11.17 -35.15
C LYS A 228 9.69 -12.67 -35.06
N GLU A 229 10.72 -13.48 -34.93
CA GLU A 229 10.60 -14.93 -34.72
C GLU A 229 9.90 -15.27 -33.39
N ILE A 230 10.20 -14.52 -32.33
CA ILE A 230 9.52 -14.67 -31.04
C ILE A 230 8.05 -14.21 -31.15
N GLU A 231 7.78 -13.11 -31.85
CA GLU A 231 6.41 -12.64 -32.10
C GLU A 231 5.57 -13.65 -32.88
N ALA A 232 6.15 -14.29 -33.90
CA ALA A 232 5.50 -15.37 -34.63
C ALA A 232 5.17 -16.56 -33.71
N GLN A 233 6.07 -16.92 -32.78
CA GLN A 233 5.81 -17.95 -31.77
C GLN A 233 4.69 -17.55 -30.79
N ILE A 234 4.66 -16.29 -30.36
CA ILE A 234 3.57 -15.76 -29.51
C ILE A 234 2.23 -15.84 -30.25
N ALA A 235 2.19 -15.44 -31.53
CA ALA A 235 0.98 -15.52 -32.35
C ALA A 235 0.51 -16.97 -32.55
N ALA A 236 1.43 -17.90 -32.81
CA ALA A 236 1.13 -19.33 -32.90
C ALA A 236 0.53 -19.86 -31.58
N LYS A 237 1.13 -19.50 -30.43
CA LYS A 237 0.61 -19.88 -29.10
C LYS A 237 -0.73 -19.24 -28.78
N GLN A 238 -1.00 -18.02 -29.25
CA GLN A 238 -2.31 -17.37 -29.12
C GLN A 238 -3.38 -18.14 -29.91
N SER A 239 -3.06 -18.60 -31.12
CA SER A 239 -3.95 -19.44 -31.91
C SER A 239 -4.19 -20.80 -31.23
N GLU A 240 -3.13 -21.45 -30.73
CA GLU A 240 -3.23 -22.70 -29.96
C GLU A 240 -4.13 -22.55 -28.73
N LEU A 241 -4.00 -21.44 -28.00
CA LEU A 241 -4.85 -21.12 -26.86
C LEU A 241 -6.32 -20.98 -27.28
N GLN A 242 -6.59 -20.29 -28.38
CA GLN A 242 -7.97 -20.12 -28.86
C GLN A 242 -8.59 -21.47 -29.28
N ILE A 243 -7.82 -22.32 -29.95
CA ILE A 243 -8.25 -23.68 -30.30
C ILE A 243 -8.53 -24.48 -29.01
N ALA A 244 -7.65 -24.42 -28.02
CA ALA A 244 -7.84 -25.11 -26.76
C ALA A 244 -9.05 -24.60 -25.96
N ILE A 245 -9.36 -23.29 -26.02
CA ILE A 245 -10.56 -22.70 -25.37
C ILE A 245 -11.85 -23.17 -26.05
N ASN A 246 -11.81 -23.31 -27.38
CA ASN A 246 -12.96 -23.78 -28.17
C ASN A 246 -13.18 -25.28 -27.99
N ASP A 247 -12.12 -26.05 -27.73
CA ASP A 247 -12.11 -27.48 -27.42
C ASP A 247 -12.55 -27.75 -25.97
N ARG A 248 -13.80 -27.38 -25.65
CA ARG A 248 -14.38 -27.61 -24.32
C ARG A 248 -14.64 -29.10 -24.10
N PRO A 249 -14.42 -29.61 -22.87
CA PRO A 249 -14.75 -30.99 -22.55
C PRO A 249 -16.26 -31.23 -22.66
N THR A 250 -16.63 -32.35 -23.30
CA THR A 250 -17.98 -32.91 -23.24
C THR A 250 -18.08 -33.86 -22.05
N TYR A 251 -19.23 -33.87 -21.39
CA TYR A 251 -19.49 -34.70 -20.21
C TYR A 251 -20.68 -35.61 -20.47
N ASP A 252 -20.54 -36.88 -20.06
CA ASP A 252 -21.63 -37.84 -20.13
C ASP A 252 -22.03 -38.26 -18.70
N ILE A 253 -23.30 -38.05 -18.36
CA ILE A 253 -23.91 -38.52 -17.13
C ILE A 253 -24.07 -40.04 -17.24
N PRO A 254 -23.44 -40.82 -16.35
CA PRO A 254 -23.51 -42.27 -16.39
C PRO A 254 -24.94 -42.81 -16.37
N ALA A 255 -25.18 -43.90 -17.11
CA ALA A 255 -26.50 -44.52 -17.25
C ALA A 255 -27.14 -44.95 -15.92
N MET A 256 -26.34 -45.17 -14.85
CA MET A 256 -26.83 -45.48 -13.51
C MET A 256 -27.68 -44.35 -12.88
N TYR A 257 -27.50 -43.11 -13.35
CA TYR A 257 -28.28 -41.95 -12.92
C TYR A 257 -29.47 -41.67 -13.82
N ARG A 258 -29.91 -42.64 -14.64
CA ARG A 258 -31.06 -42.49 -15.53
C ARG A 258 -32.02 -43.66 -15.36
N THR A 259 -33.32 -43.36 -15.36
CA THR A 259 -34.33 -44.42 -15.49
C THR A 259 -34.36 -44.96 -16.93
N PRO A 260 -34.93 -46.16 -17.17
CA PRO A 260 -35.05 -46.72 -18.52
C PRO A 260 -35.74 -45.78 -19.52
N GLU A 261 -36.73 -45.01 -19.07
CA GLU A 261 -37.45 -44.04 -19.91
C GLU A 261 -36.58 -42.82 -20.27
N GLN A 262 -35.57 -42.52 -19.45
CA GLN A 262 -34.72 -41.33 -19.56
C GLN A 262 -33.39 -41.59 -20.29
N ARG A 263 -33.09 -42.86 -20.63
CA ARG A 263 -31.86 -43.24 -21.34
C ARG A 263 -31.76 -42.65 -22.75
N GLY A 264 -32.89 -42.35 -23.40
CA GLY A 264 -32.93 -41.80 -24.75
C GLY A 264 -32.77 -40.27 -24.84
N MET A 265 -32.77 -39.55 -23.72
CA MET A 265 -32.63 -38.08 -23.70
C MET A 265 -31.16 -37.66 -23.76
N SER A 266 -30.86 -36.48 -24.34
CA SER A 266 -29.52 -35.89 -24.17
C SER A 266 -29.30 -35.43 -22.73
N ASP A 267 -28.04 -35.23 -22.34
CA ASP A 267 -27.65 -34.79 -21.00
C ASP A 267 -28.24 -33.43 -20.63
N GLU A 268 -28.17 -32.45 -21.54
CA GLU A 268 -28.87 -31.17 -21.38
C GLU A 268 -30.38 -31.34 -21.20
N GLN A 269 -31.02 -32.15 -22.04
CA GLN A 269 -32.47 -32.39 -21.96
C GLN A 269 -32.83 -33.04 -20.62
N TYR A 270 -32.01 -33.98 -20.16
CA TYR A 270 -32.22 -34.68 -18.91
C TYR A 270 -32.08 -33.76 -17.69
N LEU A 271 -31.05 -32.91 -17.66
CA LEU A 271 -30.86 -31.94 -16.59
C LEU A 271 -31.97 -30.87 -16.56
N GLN A 272 -32.43 -30.41 -17.73
CA GLN A 272 -33.57 -29.50 -17.81
C GLN A 272 -34.85 -30.15 -17.27
N TYR A 273 -35.12 -31.41 -17.64
CA TYR A 273 -36.24 -32.17 -17.10
C TYR A 273 -36.19 -32.25 -15.56
N LEU A 274 -35.03 -32.57 -14.98
CA LEU A 274 -34.87 -32.65 -13.52
C LEU A 274 -35.09 -31.29 -12.85
N ASN A 275 -34.55 -30.22 -13.42
CA ASN A 275 -34.74 -28.87 -12.88
C ASN A 275 -36.22 -28.43 -12.93
N ASN A 276 -36.94 -28.75 -14.01
CA ASN A 276 -38.37 -28.46 -14.12
C ASN A 276 -39.18 -29.26 -13.09
N THR A 277 -38.82 -30.53 -12.88
CA THR A 277 -39.45 -31.39 -11.88
C THR A 277 -39.21 -30.86 -10.45
N ASP A 278 -38.01 -30.37 -10.16
CA ASP A 278 -37.68 -29.72 -8.88
C ASP A 278 -38.49 -28.44 -8.66
N ALA A 279 -38.61 -27.61 -9.69
CA ALA A 279 -39.41 -26.38 -9.63
C ALA A 279 -40.89 -26.70 -9.35
N GLN A 280 -41.44 -27.74 -10.00
CA GLN A 280 -42.80 -28.19 -9.73
C GLN A 280 -42.97 -28.68 -8.29
N ARG A 281 -42.04 -29.49 -7.77
CA ARG A 281 -42.09 -29.94 -6.38
C ARG A 281 -42.03 -28.80 -5.37
N MET A 282 -41.15 -27.83 -5.60
CA MET A 282 -41.04 -26.63 -4.76
C MET A 282 -42.33 -25.80 -4.79
N SER A 283 -42.97 -25.67 -5.95
CA SER A 283 -44.25 -24.96 -6.06
C SER A 283 -45.38 -25.68 -5.32
N GLN A 284 -45.43 -27.02 -5.40
CA GLN A 284 -46.43 -27.82 -4.71
C GLN A 284 -46.22 -27.80 -3.18
N SER A 285 -44.98 -27.89 -2.72
CA SER A 285 -44.68 -27.80 -1.29
C SER A 285 -45.02 -26.42 -0.72
N ALA A 286 -44.71 -25.34 -1.46
CA ALA A 286 -45.07 -23.99 -1.06
C ALA A 286 -46.60 -23.82 -0.99
N ALA A 287 -47.33 -24.27 -2.01
CA ALA A 287 -48.79 -24.23 -2.02
C ALA A 287 -49.40 -25.04 -0.86
N TYR A 288 -48.83 -26.20 -0.53
CA TYR A 288 -49.28 -27.00 0.60
C TYR A 288 -49.00 -26.32 1.95
N GLU A 289 -47.81 -25.72 2.14
CA GLU A 289 -47.50 -24.95 3.34
C GLU A 289 -48.40 -23.73 3.51
N ASP A 290 -48.70 -23.02 2.43
CA ASP A 290 -49.59 -21.86 2.46
C ASP A 290 -51.03 -22.28 2.77
N ALA A 291 -51.50 -23.39 2.21
CA ALA A 291 -52.79 -23.98 2.58
C ALA A 291 -52.85 -24.36 4.06
N LEU A 292 -51.77 -24.97 4.60
CA LEU A 292 -51.68 -25.35 6.00
C LEU A 292 -51.69 -24.11 6.93
N LYS A 293 -50.96 -23.05 6.57
CA LYS A 293 -50.99 -21.76 7.29
C LYS A 293 -52.37 -21.13 7.24
N GLY A 294 -53.06 -21.19 6.10
CA GLY A 294 -54.45 -20.75 5.96
C GLY A 294 -55.37 -21.45 6.96
N ILE A 295 -55.31 -22.79 7.00
CA ILE A 295 -56.09 -23.60 7.96
C ILE A 295 -55.77 -23.23 9.42
N GLN A 296 -54.49 -23.05 9.75
CA GLN A 296 -54.10 -22.63 11.11
C GLN A 296 -54.57 -21.22 11.46
N ALA A 297 -54.53 -20.28 10.51
CA ALA A 297 -55.01 -18.92 10.70
C ALA A 297 -56.53 -18.89 10.93
N GLU A 298 -57.29 -19.68 10.17
CA GLU A 298 -58.73 -19.85 10.35
C GLU A 298 -59.06 -20.43 11.73
N GLN A 299 -58.39 -21.51 12.14
CA GLN A 299 -58.58 -22.09 13.47
C GLN A 299 -58.27 -21.09 14.59
N LYS A 300 -57.23 -20.28 14.42
CA LYS A 300 -56.86 -19.22 15.37
C LYS A 300 -57.90 -18.12 15.42
N ALA A 301 -58.44 -17.67 14.29
CA ALA A 301 -59.51 -16.67 14.24
C ALA A 301 -60.80 -17.16 14.91
N VAL A 302 -61.16 -18.43 14.69
CA VAL A 302 -62.29 -19.08 15.39
C VAL A 302 -62.05 -19.13 16.91
N TRP A 303 -60.83 -19.47 17.34
CA TRP A 303 -60.48 -19.44 18.77
C TRP A 303 -60.53 -18.04 19.37
N GLN A 304 -60.05 -17.02 18.65
CA GLN A 304 -60.05 -15.64 19.10
C GLN A 304 -61.47 -15.09 19.25
N THR A 305 -62.33 -15.30 18.25
CA THR A 305 -63.74 -14.87 18.32
C THR A 305 -64.49 -15.54 19.47
N LYS A 306 -64.26 -16.84 19.71
CA LYS A 306 -64.84 -17.54 20.87
C LYS A 306 -64.32 -16.97 22.21
N SER A 307 -63.02 -16.69 22.30
CA SER A 307 -62.41 -16.10 23.51
C SER A 307 -62.90 -14.68 23.78
N GLU A 308 -63.12 -13.88 22.73
CA GLU A 308 -63.67 -12.52 22.83
C GLU A 308 -65.13 -12.54 23.26
N ALA A 309 -65.94 -13.47 22.75
CA ALA A 309 -67.31 -13.67 23.21
C ALA A 309 -67.35 -14.03 24.71
N GLU A 310 -66.51 -14.98 25.16
CA GLU A 310 -66.40 -15.33 26.59
C GLU A 310 -65.90 -14.15 27.46
N ARG A 311 -65.03 -13.28 26.93
CA ARG A 311 -64.60 -12.06 27.63
C ARG A 311 -65.72 -11.02 27.71
N ALA A 312 -66.51 -10.85 26.65
CA ALA A 312 -67.65 -9.95 26.65
C ALA A 312 -68.71 -10.37 27.69
N GLU A 313 -69.00 -11.67 27.78
CA GLU A 313 -69.90 -12.22 28.82
C GLU A 313 -69.37 -11.99 30.24
N ARG A 314 -68.07 -12.21 30.48
CA ARG A 314 -67.45 -11.91 31.78
C ARG A 314 -67.49 -10.42 32.13
N ASN A 315 -67.27 -9.54 31.15
CA ASN A 315 -67.31 -8.09 31.38
C ASN A 315 -68.72 -7.58 31.68
N ALA A 316 -69.75 -8.10 31.00
CA ALA A 316 -71.14 -7.80 31.32
C ALA A 316 -71.53 -8.22 32.76
N HIS A 317 -70.96 -9.32 33.25
CA HIS A 317 -71.11 -9.75 34.65
C HIS A 317 -70.39 -8.85 35.67
N ILE A 318 -69.35 -8.12 35.26
CA ILE A 318 -68.60 -7.19 36.11
C ILE A 318 -69.30 -5.83 36.17
N GLU A 319 -69.87 -5.34 35.07
CA GLU A 319 -70.61 -4.06 35.05
C GLU A 319 -71.83 -4.05 35.99
N GLN A 320 -72.46 -5.20 36.24
CA GLN A 320 -73.52 -5.32 37.26
C GLN A 320 -73.05 -5.18 38.72
N ARG A 321 -71.74 -5.30 39.01
CA ARG A 321 -71.20 -5.15 40.38
C ARG A 321 -70.63 -3.76 40.69
N VAL A 322 -70.52 -2.87 39.71
CA VAL A 322 -69.81 -1.58 39.85
C VAL A 322 -70.80 -0.41 39.92
N ASP A 323 -71.85 -0.55 40.74
CA ASP A 323 -72.69 0.57 41.23
C ASP A 323 -72.27 1.02 42.65
N ASN A 324 -71.05 0.69 43.09
CA ASN A 324 -70.52 1.14 44.38
C ASN A 324 -69.35 2.11 44.18
N ALA A 325 -69.67 3.40 44.31
CA ALA A 325 -68.76 4.52 44.27
C ALA A 325 -67.67 4.40 45.35
N GLY A 326 -66.41 4.25 44.93
CA GLY A 326 -65.27 4.26 45.85
C GLY A 326 -63.95 3.69 45.30
N TYR A 327 -63.99 2.94 44.19
CA TYR A 327 -62.80 2.27 43.65
C TYR A 327 -61.90 3.18 42.79
N LEU A 328 -62.47 4.22 42.16
CA LEU A 328 -61.72 5.12 41.27
C LEU A 328 -60.87 6.17 42.02
N SER A 329 -61.25 6.57 43.24
CA SER A 329 -60.50 7.56 44.03
C SER A 329 -59.26 6.95 44.70
N THR A 330 -59.32 5.68 45.09
CA THR A 330 -58.18 4.93 45.65
C THR A 330 -57.13 4.59 44.58
N LEU A 331 -57.54 4.31 43.34
CA LEU A 331 -56.65 3.96 42.24
C LEU A 331 -55.79 5.15 41.75
N SER A 332 -56.36 6.37 41.74
CA SER A 332 -55.62 7.58 41.36
C SER A 332 -54.57 7.99 42.40
N SER A 333 -54.84 7.73 43.68
CA SER A 333 -53.90 7.96 44.78
C SER A 333 -52.71 6.98 44.72
N VAL A 334 -52.96 5.70 44.43
CA VAL A 334 -51.90 4.69 44.29
C VAL A 334 -51.03 4.94 43.05
N ALA A 335 -51.64 5.29 41.92
CA ALA A 335 -50.90 5.61 40.69
C ALA A 335 -49.98 6.83 40.86
N THR A 336 -50.42 7.84 41.62
CA THR A 336 -49.60 9.02 41.93
C THR A 336 -48.43 8.68 42.84
N LEU A 337 -48.64 7.79 43.82
CA LEU A 337 -47.58 7.32 44.72
C LEU A 337 -46.51 6.51 43.95
N ILE A 338 -46.93 5.61 43.06
CA ILE A 338 -46.02 4.81 42.22
C ILE A 338 -45.20 5.71 41.29
N TYR A 339 -45.83 6.71 40.66
CA TYR A 339 -45.13 7.70 39.83
C TYR A 339 -44.02 8.42 40.61
N ASN A 340 -44.33 8.91 41.82
CA ASN A 340 -43.35 9.61 42.64
C ASN A 340 -42.17 8.71 43.04
N ILE A 341 -42.42 7.43 43.37
CA ILE A 341 -41.35 6.48 43.71
C ILE A 341 -40.43 6.23 42.50
N ILE A 342 -41.01 5.94 41.33
CA ILE A 342 -40.24 5.61 40.11
C ILE A 342 -39.38 6.80 39.67
N PHE A 343 -39.95 8.01 39.62
CA PHE A 343 -39.21 9.19 39.16
C PHE A 343 -38.16 9.66 40.17
N TRP A 344 -38.35 9.41 41.46
CA TRP A 344 -37.30 9.62 42.45
C TRP A 344 -36.10 8.69 42.21
N PHE A 345 -36.33 7.39 41.97
CA PHE A 345 -35.25 6.45 41.64
C PHE A 345 -34.55 6.82 40.33
N LEU A 346 -35.29 7.24 39.30
CA LEU A 346 -34.72 7.70 38.03
C LEU A 346 -33.88 8.98 38.19
N SER A 347 -34.32 9.92 39.04
CA SER A 347 -33.53 11.12 39.37
C SER A 347 -32.18 10.75 40.00
N VAL A 348 -32.17 9.85 40.98
CA VAL A 348 -30.94 9.36 41.62
C VAL A 348 -30.05 8.64 40.61
N PHE A 349 -30.63 7.81 39.74
CA PHE A 349 -29.89 7.11 38.69
C PHE A 349 -29.19 8.09 37.74
N VAL A 350 -29.89 9.12 37.26
CA VAL A 350 -29.31 10.14 36.37
C VAL A 350 -28.24 10.98 37.08
N LEU A 351 -28.38 11.22 38.40
CA LEU A 351 -27.37 11.91 39.20
C LEU A 351 -26.03 11.14 39.23
N LEU A 352 -26.07 9.80 39.27
CA LEU A 352 -24.85 8.98 39.19
C LEU A 352 -24.14 9.18 37.85
N PHE A 353 -24.88 9.34 36.75
CA PHE A 353 -24.31 9.68 35.44
C PHE A 353 -23.73 11.10 35.41
N ALA A 354 -24.30 12.05 36.16
CA ALA A 354 -23.70 13.38 36.31
C ALA A 354 -22.31 13.30 36.97
N ILE A 355 -22.16 12.49 38.02
CA ILE A 355 -20.87 12.27 38.69
C ILE A 355 -19.86 11.64 37.73
N ALA A 356 -20.27 10.60 36.99
CA ALA A 356 -19.42 9.97 35.97
C ALA A 356 -19.06 10.95 34.84
N GLY A 357 -20.00 11.82 34.45
CA GLY A 357 -19.82 12.88 33.46
C GLY A 357 -18.72 13.87 33.87
N PHE A 358 -18.78 14.37 35.10
CA PHE A 358 -17.75 15.26 35.66
C PHE A 358 -16.39 14.57 35.83
N ALA A 359 -16.37 13.27 36.13
CA ALA A 359 -15.15 12.52 36.34
C ALA A 359 -14.40 12.21 35.03
N ASN A 360 -15.12 11.82 33.96
CA ASN A 360 -14.49 11.17 32.80
C ASN A 360 -14.88 11.75 31.43
N ALA A 361 -15.93 12.58 31.33
CA ALA A 361 -16.60 12.83 30.04
C ALA A 361 -16.87 14.31 29.72
N GLY A 362 -16.22 15.23 30.43
CA GLY A 362 -16.31 16.66 30.20
C GLY A 362 -17.40 17.37 31.01
N ILE A 363 -17.11 18.60 31.42
CA ILE A 363 -17.96 19.43 32.30
C ILE A 363 -19.39 19.58 31.73
N VAL A 364 -19.53 19.63 30.41
CA VAL A 364 -20.81 19.84 29.71
C VAL A 364 -21.77 18.66 29.93
N SER A 365 -21.32 17.41 29.79
CA SER A 365 -22.17 16.23 29.98
C SER A 365 -22.61 16.10 31.45
N GLY A 366 -21.69 16.36 32.39
CA GLY A 366 -21.99 16.41 33.83
C GLY A 366 -23.05 17.44 34.18
N ILE A 367 -22.97 18.65 33.62
CA ILE A 367 -23.98 19.71 33.83
C ILE A 367 -25.34 19.30 33.26
N ILE A 368 -25.40 18.72 32.06
CA ILE A 368 -26.65 18.30 31.42
C ILE A 368 -27.36 17.24 32.26
N TYR A 369 -26.63 16.22 32.73
CA TYR A 369 -27.21 15.20 33.61
C TYR A 369 -27.64 15.76 34.96
N LEU A 370 -26.87 16.68 35.54
CA LEU A 370 -27.23 17.32 36.81
C LEU A 370 -28.54 18.09 36.68
N ILE A 371 -28.69 18.92 35.64
CA ILE A 371 -29.93 19.68 35.38
C ILE A 371 -31.10 18.72 35.13
N THR A 372 -30.87 17.66 34.34
CA THR A 372 -31.90 16.65 34.04
C THR A 372 -32.37 15.94 35.31
N ALA A 373 -31.44 15.51 36.18
CA ALA A 373 -31.75 14.84 37.44
C ALA A 373 -32.59 15.73 38.38
N ILE A 374 -32.29 17.03 38.43
CA ILE A 374 -33.05 18.01 39.23
C ILE A 374 -34.45 18.20 38.67
N MET A 375 -34.59 18.37 37.35
CA MET A 375 -35.87 18.67 36.70
C MET A 375 -36.89 17.51 36.76
N ILE A 376 -36.41 16.27 36.80
CA ILE A 376 -37.29 15.09 36.87
C ILE A 376 -37.61 14.65 38.31
N ASN A 377 -36.99 15.28 39.31
CA ASN A 377 -37.20 14.91 40.70
C ASN A 377 -38.59 15.36 41.16
N PRO A 378 -39.47 14.44 41.62
CA PRO A 378 -40.82 14.79 42.07
C PRO A 378 -40.82 15.81 43.21
N LEU A 379 -39.81 15.80 44.10
CA LEU A 379 -39.67 16.76 45.20
C LEU A 379 -39.41 18.19 44.72
N VAL A 380 -38.69 18.34 43.60
CA VAL A 380 -38.41 19.64 42.99
C VAL A 380 -39.64 20.13 42.21
N GLY A 381 -40.33 19.21 41.52
CA GLY A 381 -41.58 19.49 40.83
C GLY A 381 -42.67 20.05 41.76
N ASP A 382 -42.81 19.49 42.96
CA ASP A 382 -43.75 20.01 43.96
C ASP A 382 -43.36 21.42 44.46
N HIS A 383 -42.07 21.69 44.67
CA HIS A 383 -41.57 23.01 45.10
C HIS A 383 -41.66 24.10 44.01
N ILE A 384 -41.56 23.72 42.73
CA ILE A 384 -41.75 24.61 41.58
C ILE A 384 -43.24 24.88 41.33
N ARG A 385 -44.11 23.90 41.58
CA ARG A 385 -45.56 24.03 41.45
C ARG A 385 -46.14 25.06 42.42
N ASP A 386 -45.58 25.15 43.62
CA ASP A 386 -45.94 26.18 44.62
C ASP A 386 -45.54 27.61 44.20
N LYS A 387 -44.65 27.76 43.21
CA LYS A 387 -44.23 29.05 42.63
C LYS A 387 -44.91 29.40 41.31
N GLY A 388 -45.98 28.67 40.95
CA GLY A 388 -46.88 29.03 39.84
C GLY A 388 -46.49 28.48 38.45
N ALA A 389 -45.45 27.65 38.34
CA ALA A 389 -45.06 26.99 37.10
C ALA A 389 -45.42 25.49 37.17
N ALA A 390 -46.66 25.13 36.82
CA ALA A 390 -47.08 23.73 36.76
C ALA A 390 -46.63 23.09 35.43
N PHE A 391 -45.64 22.19 35.48
CA PHE A 391 -45.26 21.36 34.33
C PHE A 391 -46.14 20.09 34.27
N PRO A 392 -46.69 19.73 33.10
CA PRO A 392 -47.49 18.52 32.99
C PRO A 392 -46.61 17.26 33.09
N LYS A 393 -47.11 16.21 33.77
CA LYS A 393 -46.34 14.98 34.06
C LYS A 393 -45.75 14.29 32.82
N TRP A 394 -46.39 14.43 31.66
CA TRP A 394 -45.87 13.88 30.39
C TRP A 394 -44.63 14.63 29.87
N ALA A 395 -44.49 15.93 30.17
CA ALA A 395 -43.32 16.70 29.80
C ALA A 395 -42.07 16.24 30.56
N VAL A 396 -42.22 15.76 31.80
CA VAL A 396 -41.12 15.19 32.59
C VAL A 396 -40.52 13.95 31.91
N ILE A 397 -41.36 13.13 31.27
CA ILE A 397 -40.91 11.95 30.49
C ILE A 397 -40.06 12.40 29.30
N ILE A 398 -40.47 13.45 28.60
CA ILE A 398 -39.72 13.99 27.46
C ILE A 398 -38.40 14.60 27.93
N ILE A 399 -38.40 15.35 29.03
CA ILE A 399 -37.19 15.93 29.62
C ILE A 399 -36.20 14.82 30.02
N LEU A 400 -36.69 13.73 30.61
CA LEU A 400 -35.86 12.57 30.94
C LEU A 400 -35.20 11.98 29.69
N ILE A 401 -35.98 11.68 28.64
CA ILE A 401 -35.47 11.03 27.42
C ILE A 401 -34.49 11.95 26.70
N VAL A 402 -34.88 13.20 26.46
CA VAL A 402 -34.06 14.18 25.72
C VAL A 402 -32.81 14.54 26.52
N GLY A 403 -32.95 14.83 27.82
CA GLY A 403 -31.81 15.16 28.69
C GLY A 403 -30.82 14.00 28.83
N PHE A 404 -31.32 12.76 28.94
CA PHE A 404 -30.46 11.59 29.02
C PHE A 404 -29.70 11.34 27.71
N LEU A 405 -30.38 11.44 26.56
CA LEU A 405 -29.75 11.29 25.24
C LEU A 405 -28.75 12.42 24.94
N ALA A 406 -29.10 13.67 25.26
CA ALA A 406 -28.21 14.81 25.10
C ALA A 406 -26.94 14.65 25.94
N GLY A 407 -27.08 14.24 27.20
CA GLY A 407 -25.92 13.91 28.05
C GLY A 407 -25.08 12.78 27.45
N ALA A 408 -25.73 11.74 26.91
CA ALA A 408 -25.06 10.56 26.35
C ALA A 408 -24.24 10.90 25.10
N LEU A 409 -24.79 11.75 24.23
CA LEU A 409 -24.13 12.20 23.00
C LEU A 409 -22.95 13.15 23.25
N THR A 410 -22.88 13.75 24.42
CA THR A 410 -21.75 14.61 24.82
C THR A 410 -20.62 13.86 25.51
N PHE A 411 -20.71 12.52 25.68
CA PHE A 411 -19.55 11.73 26.09
C PHE A 411 -18.52 11.67 24.95
N PRO A 412 -17.24 11.97 25.22
CA PRO A 412 -16.19 11.82 24.22
C PRO A 412 -16.06 10.33 23.86
N ILE A 413 -16.27 10.01 22.58
CA ILE A 413 -16.00 8.69 22.02
C ILE A 413 -14.47 8.52 22.04
N THR A 414 -13.97 7.62 22.88
CA THR A 414 -12.56 7.23 22.84
C THR A 414 -12.33 6.34 21.61
N ASP A 415 -12.09 6.97 20.45
CA ASP A 415 -11.46 6.30 19.33
C ASP A 415 -9.96 6.20 19.61
N THR A 416 -9.46 5.01 19.97
CA THR A 416 -8.33 4.39 19.24
C THR A 416 -7.94 3.03 19.82
N SER A 417 -8.18 1.99 19.02
CA SER A 417 -7.15 1.01 18.73
C SER A 417 -5.97 1.72 18.05
N SER A 418 -4.88 1.97 18.77
CA SER A 418 -3.62 2.45 18.18
C SER A 418 -2.65 1.28 18.06
N ASN A 419 -2.59 0.69 16.88
CA ASN A 419 -1.49 -0.15 16.44
C ASN A 419 -0.74 0.63 15.33
N LYS A 420 0.59 0.62 15.44
CA LYS A 420 1.61 1.16 14.52
C LYS A 420 1.93 2.65 14.64
N THR A 421 2.98 2.87 15.43
CA THR A 421 4.11 3.73 15.10
C THR A 421 4.31 3.93 13.59
N ALA A 422 3.92 5.10 13.10
CA ALA A 422 4.47 5.72 11.90
C ALA A 422 5.09 7.04 12.35
N SER A 423 6.37 6.99 12.70
CA SER A 423 7.21 8.17 12.88
C SER A 423 7.41 8.84 11.52
N ILE A 424 6.56 9.82 11.23
CA ILE A 424 6.84 10.86 10.24
C ILE A 424 7.60 11.95 10.97
N GLU A 425 8.93 11.87 10.92
CA GLU A 425 9.78 13.00 11.24
C GLU A 425 9.99 13.80 9.94
N ARG A 426 9.28 14.91 9.81
CA ARG A 426 9.71 16.02 8.95
C ARG A 426 9.66 17.32 9.73
N VAL A 427 10.89 17.78 10.02
CA VAL A 427 11.43 19.12 9.81
C VAL A 427 10.79 20.26 10.62
N ASN A 428 11.62 20.99 11.38
CA ASN A 428 11.80 22.43 11.11
C ASN A 428 12.92 23.09 11.94
N PHE A 429 13.74 23.85 11.19
CA PHE A 429 14.69 24.93 11.49
C PHE A 429 15.97 24.63 12.26
#